data_AF-A0A6J1W450-F1
#
_entry.id   AF-A0A6J1W450-F1
#
_cell.length_a   1.000
_cell.length_b   1.000
_cell.length_c   1.000
_cell.angle_alpha   90.00
_cell.angle_beta   90.00
_cell.angle_gamma   90.00
#
_symmetry.space_group_name_H-M   'P 1'
#
loop_
_entity.id
_entity.type
_entity.pdbx_description
1 polymer ?
#
loop_
_entity_poly.entity_id
_entity_poly.type
_entity_poly.pdbx_seq_one_letter_code
_entity_poly.pdbx_strand_id
1 'polypeptide(L)'
;QPLVDVTQKPNSTHLDQYLYRFRTTNLNQMVQAALKMKHEDSDLQMVLDQAEDWLSRLKSMVEEPQNSLPDVVIWMLQGDRRVAYARLPAREVLFSRNGVSCCGKNCGRLQTIFLKCPQEEVPGPRIPAQIRVRLWLGLAVDEKEFNQTAEGRLSVFAETVSQI
;
A
#
# COMPACT_ATOMS: atom_id res chain seq x y z
N GLN A 1 -8.37 12.50 -14.58
CA GLN A 1 -6.98 12.79 -14.98
C GLN A 1 -6.47 11.58 -15.76
N PRO A 2 -5.87 11.74 -16.95
CA PRO A 2 -5.37 10.61 -17.74
C PRO A 2 -4.22 9.91 -16.99
N LEU A 3 -4.05 8.61 -17.24
CA LEU A 3 -2.91 7.85 -16.71
C LEU A 3 -1.60 8.47 -17.21
N VAL A 4 -0.62 8.60 -16.33
CA VAL A 4 0.71 9.11 -16.69
C VAL A 4 1.39 8.09 -17.58
N ASP A 5 1.79 8.50 -18.78
CA ASP A 5 2.58 7.65 -19.67
C ASP A 5 3.97 7.42 -19.08
N VAL A 6 4.24 6.16 -18.71
CA VAL A 6 5.53 5.73 -18.14
C VAL A 6 6.50 5.26 -19.21
N THR A 7 6.05 5.00 -20.45
CA THR A 7 6.91 4.49 -21.53
C THR A 7 8.00 5.48 -21.94
N GLN A 8 7.76 6.77 -21.71
CA GLN A 8 8.70 7.86 -21.99
C GLN A 8 9.61 8.19 -20.79
N LYS A 9 9.45 7.50 -19.65
CA LYS A 9 10.26 7.79 -18.44
C LYS A 9 11.56 6.97 -18.46
N PRO A 10 12.72 7.59 -18.20
CA PRO A 10 14.02 6.92 -18.28
C PRO A 10 14.18 5.77 -17.26
N ASN A 11 13.47 5.83 -16.14
CA ASN A 11 13.55 4.84 -15.06
C ASN A 11 12.36 3.86 -15.06
N SER A 12 11.61 3.76 -16.16
CA SER A 12 10.47 2.85 -16.24
C SER A 12 10.97 1.40 -16.33
N THR A 13 10.50 0.56 -15.42
CA THR A 13 10.73 -0.89 -15.46
C THR A 13 9.81 -1.57 -16.48
N HIS A 14 10.12 -2.82 -16.84
CA HIS A 14 9.21 -3.64 -17.64
C HIS A 14 7.84 -3.83 -16.99
N LEU A 15 7.80 -3.92 -15.65
CA LEU A 15 6.55 -4.02 -14.90
C LEU A 15 5.73 -2.74 -15.01
N ASP A 16 6.37 -1.57 -14.91
CA ASP A 16 5.69 -0.28 -15.07
C ASP A 16 5.05 -0.15 -16.46
N GLN A 17 5.78 -0.53 -17.51
CA GLN A 17 5.28 -0.52 -18.88
C GLN A 17 4.11 -1.49 -19.07
N TYR A 18 4.20 -2.69 -18.50
CA TYR A 18 3.12 -3.67 -18.53
C TYR A 18 1.88 -3.15 -17.81
N LEU A 19 2.02 -2.64 -16.58
CA LEU A 19 0.92 -2.10 -15.78
C LEU A 19 0.25 -0.91 -16.46
N TYR A 20 1.03 -0.01 -17.08
CA TYR A 20 0.49 1.10 -17.86
C TYR A 20 -0.35 0.62 -19.05
N ARG A 21 0.18 -0.33 -19.85
CA ARG A 21 -0.56 -0.89 -21.00
C ARG A 21 -1.83 -1.63 -20.54
N PHE A 22 -1.73 -2.41 -19.48
CA PHE A 22 -2.85 -3.15 -18.88
C PHE A 22 -3.95 -2.21 -18.41
N ARG A 23 -3.62 -1.21 -17.58
CA ARG A 23 -4.58 -0.22 -17.06
C ARG A 23 -5.19 0.61 -18.19
N THR A 24 -4.38 1.07 -19.14
CA THR A 24 -4.85 1.89 -20.27
C THR A 24 -5.83 1.10 -21.15
N THR A 25 -5.51 -0.15 -21.48
CA THR A 25 -6.38 -1.01 -22.30
C THR A 25 -7.72 -1.27 -21.60
N ASN A 26 -7.70 -1.63 -20.31
CA ASN A 26 -8.92 -1.89 -19.55
C ASN A 26 -9.78 -0.63 -19.40
N LEU A 27 -9.19 0.52 -19.07
CA LEU A 27 -9.94 1.77 -18.98
C LEU A 27 -10.57 2.15 -20.31
N ASN A 28 -9.85 1.99 -21.42
CA ASN A 28 -10.40 2.24 -22.76
C ASN A 28 -11.58 1.31 -23.05
N GLN A 29 -11.49 0.02 -22.72
CA GLN A 29 -12.59 -0.93 -22.89
C GLN A 29 -13.83 -0.52 -22.07
N MET A 30 -13.64 -0.08 -20.82
CA MET A 30 -14.74 0.38 -19.96
C MET A 30 -15.39 1.65 -20.52
N VAL A 31 -14.59 2.60 -21.01
CA VAL A 31 -15.10 3.81 -21.66
C VAL A 31 -15.89 3.47 -22.92
N GLN A 32 -15.40 2.57 -23.77
CA GLN A 32 -16.12 2.14 -24.97
C GLN A 32 -17.43 1.43 -24.63
N ALA A 33 -17.43 0.56 -23.61
CA ALA A 33 -18.65 -0.10 -23.12
C ALA A 33 -19.66 0.92 -22.58
N ALA A 34 -19.21 1.92 -21.83
CA ALA A 34 -20.06 2.99 -21.32
C ALA A 34 -20.67 3.85 -22.43
N LEU A 35 -19.88 4.19 -23.47
CA LEU A 35 -20.37 4.91 -24.63
C LEU A 35 -21.41 4.11 -25.40
N LYS A 36 -21.21 2.79 -25.56
CA LYS A 36 -22.19 1.91 -26.23
C LYS A 36 -23.51 1.85 -25.46
N MET A 37 -23.45 1.59 -24.16
CA MET A 37 -24.66 1.53 -23.31
C MET A 37 -25.43 2.85 -23.24
N LYS A 38 -24.74 4.01 -23.34
CA LYS A 38 -25.41 5.32 -23.39
C LYS A 38 -26.39 5.44 -24.56
N HIS A 39 -26.16 4.72 -25.66
CA HIS A 39 -26.96 4.76 -26.87
C HIS A 39 -27.93 3.57 -27.00
N GLU A 40 -27.96 2.67 -26.01
CA GLU A 40 -28.85 1.51 -25.96
C GLU A 40 -29.96 1.76 -24.95
N ASP A 41 -31.21 1.37 -25.27
CA ASP A 41 -32.34 1.41 -24.33
C ASP A 41 -32.18 0.28 -23.31
N SER A 42 -31.28 0.51 -22.35
CA SER A 42 -30.88 -0.48 -21.34
C SER A 42 -31.73 -0.33 -20.08
N ASP A 43 -32.18 -1.44 -19.52
CA ASP A 43 -32.86 -1.45 -18.22
C ASP A 43 -31.93 -0.99 -17.09
N LEU A 44 -32.50 -0.34 -16.08
CA LEU A 44 -31.75 0.23 -14.95
C LEU A 44 -30.94 -0.84 -14.22
N GLN A 45 -31.48 -2.05 -14.06
CA GLN A 45 -30.79 -3.14 -13.38
C GLN A 45 -29.51 -3.55 -14.12
N MET A 46 -29.57 -3.64 -15.45
CA MET A 46 -28.40 -3.96 -16.27
C MET A 46 -27.31 -2.90 -16.16
N VAL A 47 -27.70 -1.62 -16.11
CA VAL A 47 -26.76 -0.51 -15.93
C VAL A 47 -26.08 -0.57 -14.57
N LEU A 48 -26.83 -0.90 -13.51
CA LEU A 48 -26.29 -1.04 -12.15
C LEU A 48 -25.29 -2.21 -12.07
N ASP A 49 -25.67 -3.38 -12.57
CA ASP A 49 -24.80 -4.57 -12.55
C ASP A 49 -23.48 -4.30 -13.29
N GLN A 50 -23.56 -3.61 -14.43
CA GLN A 50 -22.37 -3.27 -15.21
C GLN A 50 -21.49 -2.20 -14.52
N ALA A 51 -22.09 -1.25 -13.81
CA ALA A 51 -21.37 -0.26 -13.01
C ALA A 51 -20.65 -0.91 -11.81
N GLU A 52 -21.27 -1.88 -11.16
CA GLU A 52 -20.66 -2.65 -10.07
C GLU A 52 -19.48 -3.51 -10.56
N ASP A 53 -19.63 -4.17 -11.71
CA ASP A 53 -18.53 -4.91 -12.38
C ASP A 53 -17.36 -3.97 -12.68
N TRP A 54 -17.62 -2.79 -13.25
CA TRP A 54 -16.58 -1.79 -13.49
C TRP A 54 -15.88 -1.33 -12.22
N LEU A 55 -16.64 -1.06 -11.16
CA LEU A 55 -16.08 -0.69 -9.87
C LEU A 55 -15.18 -1.80 -9.30
N SER A 56 -15.60 -3.06 -9.42
CA SER A 56 -14.81 -4.22 -9.00
C SER A 56 -13.49 -4.32 -9.77
N ARG A 57 -13.53 -4.16 -11.10
CA ARG A 57 -12.33 -4.13 -11.95
C ARG A 57 -11.40 -2.97 -11.63
N LEU A 58 -11.94 -1.78 -11.37
CA LEU A 58 -11.13 -0.63 -10.95
C LEU A 58 -10.41 -0.92 -9.63
N LYS A 59 -11.12 -1.48 -8.64
CA LYS A 59 -10.52 -1.87 -7.36
C LYS A 59 -9.38 -2.87 -7.53
N SER A 60 -9.54 -3.87 -8.40
CA SER A 60 -8.48 -4.85 -8.66
C SER A 60 -7.27 -4.27 -9.40
N MET A 61 -7.47 -3.30 -10.30
CA MET A 61 -6.38 -2.63 -11.03
C MET A 61 -5.58 -1.63 -10.18
N VAL A 62 -6.17 -1.11 -9.10
CA VAL A 62 -5.53 -0.16 -8.18
C VAL A 62 -4.49 -0.85 -7.29
N GLU A 63 -4.73 -2.11 -6.92
CA GLU A 63 -3.75 -2.89 -6.16
C GLU A 63 -2.53 -3.18 -7.04
N GLU A 64 -1.41 -2.55 -6.71
CA GLU A 64 -0.14 -2.77 -7.38
C GLU A 64 0.64 -3.86 -6.63
N PRO A 65 0.83 -5.05 -7.23
CA PRO A 65 1.54 -6.15 -6.58
C PRO A 65 3.03 -5.82 -6.52
N GLN A 66 3.44 -5.13 -5.46
CA GLN A 66 4.85 -4.95 -5.11
C GLN A 66 5.35 -6.23 -4.43
N ASN A 67 5.75 -7.22 -5.22
CA ASN A 67 6.16 -8.55 -4.73
C ASN A 67 7.57 -8.59 -4.11
N SER A 68 8.35 -7.52 -4.23
CA SER A 68 9.77 -7.52 -3.87
C SER A 68 10.09 -6.93 -2.49
N LEU A 69 9.19 -6.15 -1.89
CA LEU A 69 9.40 -5.56 -0.57
C LEU A 69 8.50 -6.26 0.46
N PRO A 70 9.07 -6.97 1.45
CA PRO A 70 8.27 -7.61 2.48
C PRO A 70 7.55 -6.57 3.34
N ASP A 71 6.39 -6.94 3.86
CA ASP A 71 5.66 -6.12 4.83
C ASP A 71 6.51 -5.83 6.06
N VAL A 72 6.31 -4.66 6.65
CA VAL A 72 6.83 -4.32 7.98
C VAL A 72 5.99 -5.07 9.02
N VAL A 73 6.64 -5.84 9.88
CA VAL A 73 5.97 -6.57 10.96
C VAL A 73 6.42 -6.02 12.31
N ILE A 74 5.45 -5.61 13.13
CA ILE A 74 5.67 -5.22 14.52
C ILE A 74 5.26 -6.38 15.40
N TRP A 75 6.17 -6.93 16.19
CA TRP A 75 5.90 -7.98 17.17
C TRP A 75 5.91 -7.42 18.59
N MET A 76 4.93 -7.86 19.39
CA MET A 76 4.97 -7.76 20.84
C MET A 76 5.54 -9.07 21.39
N LEU A 77 6.57 -8.95 22.22
CA LEU A 77 7.27 -10.08 22.82
C LEU A 77 7.02 -10.14 24.33
N GLN A 78 6.92 -11.36 24.86
CA GLN A 78 6.95 -11.67 26.29
C GLN A 78 8.03 -12.74 26.52
N GLY A 79 9.23 -12.31 26.92
CA GLY A 79 10.44 -13.14 26.79
C GLY A 79 10.67 -13.48 25.32
N ASP A 80 10.94 -14.75 25.02
CA ASP A 80 11.14 -15.23 23.65
C ASP A 80 9.83 -15.52 22.89
N ARG A 81 8.67 -15.29 23.51
CA ARG A 81 7.36 -15.59 22.92
C ARG A 81 6.77 -14.39 22.21
N ARG A 82 6.32 -14.60 20.97
CA ARG A 82 5.53 -13.64 20.19
C ARG A 82 4.06 -13.70 20.63
N VAL A 83 3.58 -12.64 21.28
CA VAL A 83 2.23 -12.61 21.89
C VAL A 83 1.22 -11.79 21.10
N ALA A 84 1.66 -10.80 20.32
CA ALA A 84 0.81 -10.03 19.43
C ALA A 84 1.61 -9.45 18.25
N TYR A 85 0.94 -9.10 17.16
CA TYR A 85 1.60 -8.55 15.98
C TYR A 85 0.75 -7.57 15.18
N ALA A 86 1.40 -6.76 14.36
CA ALA A 86 0.77 -6.05 13.25
C ALA A 86 1.62 -6.19 12.00
N ARG A 87 0.97 -6.34 10.84
CA ARG A 87 1.62 -6.31 9.52
C ARG A 87 1.18 -5.04 8.79
N LEU A 88 2.14 -4.32 8.24
CA LEU A 88 1.92 -3.11 7.46
C LEU A 88 2.58 -3.26 6.09
N PRO A 89 1.87 -2.97 4.99
CA PRO A 89 2.48 -2.99 3.67
C PRO A 89 3.61 -1.96 3.61
N ALA A 90 4.82 -2.39 3.20
CA ALA A 90 5.99 -1.53 3.10
C ALA A 90 5.71 -0.24 2.28
N ARG A 91 4.96 -0.38 1.19
CA ARG A 91 4.54 0.74 0.33
C ARG A 91 3.80 1.86 1.05
N GLU A 92 3.15 1.60 2.18
CA GLU A 92 2.41 2.62 2.92
C GLU A 92 3.32 3.52 3.75
N VAL A 93 4.49 3.01 4.14
CA VAL A 93 5.45 3.70 5.01
C VAL A 93 6.78 4.00 4.32
N LEU A 94 6.89 3.70 3.03
CA LEU A 94 8.07 3.94 2.21
C LEU A 94 8.37 5.43 2.09
N PHE A 95 9.64 5.79 2.18
CA PHE A 95 10.14 7.14 1.98
C PHE A 95 10.87 7.27 0.63
N SER A 96 10.73 8.45 0.02
CA SER A 96 11.48 8.83 -1.18
C SER A 96 11.81 10.30 -1.15
N ARG A 97 13.06 10.65 -1.54
CA ARG A 97 13.47 12.05 -1.74
C ARG A 97 12.81 12.71 -2.97
N ASN A 98 12.20 11.92 -3.86
CA ASN A 98 11.58 12.43 -5.08
C ASN A 98 10.26 13.18 -4.84
N GLY A 99 9.86 13.34 -3.58
CA GLY A 99 8.71 14.13 -3.16
C GLY A 99 7.60 13.29 -2.53
N VAL A 100 6.64 13.99 -1.93
CA VAL A 100 5.55 13.38 -1.15
C VAL A 100 4.70 12.41 -1.98
N SER A 101 4.55 12.64 -3.29
CA SER A 101 3.85 11.73 -4.22
C SER A 101 4.53 10.39 -4.44
N CYS A 102 5.82 10.30 -4.09
CA CYS A 102 6.62 9.07 -4.18
C CYS A 102 6.82 8.41 -2.81
N CYS A 103 6.27 9.00 -1.74
CA CYS A 103 6.23 8.41 -0.41
C CYS A 103 4.93 7.62 -0.22
N GLY A 104 5.00 6.62 0.65
CA GLY A 104 3.81 5.94 1.15
C GLY A 104 2.87 6.91 1.85
N LYS A 105 1.56 6.71 1.68
CA LYS A 105 0.50 7.57 2.22
C LYS A 105 0.57 7.80 3.74
N ASN A 106 1.23 6.88 4.45
CA ASN A 106 1.35 6.79 5.89
C ASN A 106 2.80 7.04 6.38
N CYS A 107 3.75 7.31 5.48
CA CYS A 107 5.15 7.58 5.82
C CYS A 107 5.28 8.78 6.78
N GLY A 108 5.97 8.59 7.90
CA GLY A 108 6.21 9.61 8.94
C GLY A 108 4.96 10.08 9.70
N ARG A 109 3.76 9.61 9.32
CA ARG A 109 2.50 10.00 9.97
C ARG A 109 2.27 9.20 11.24
N LEU A 110 1.78 9.89 12.26
CA LEU A 110 1.43 9.29 13.55
C LEU A 110 0.17 8.44 13.37
N GLN A 111 0.29 7.14 13.63
CA GLN A 111 -0.77 6.16 13.44
C GLN A 111 -1.04 5.42 14.75
N THR A 112 -2.30 5.06 14.95
CA THR A 112 -2.72 4.14 16.01
C THR A 112 -2.92 2.77 15.38
N ILE A 113 -2.19 1.77 15.85
CA ILE A 113 -2.24 0.40 15.35
C ILE A 113 -2.70 -0.51 16.48
N PHE A 114 -3.68 -1.36 16.17
CA PHE A 114 -4.16 -2.40 17.06
C PHE A 114 -3.49 -3.72 16.69
N LEU A 115 -2.80 -4.33 17.64
CA LEU A 115 -2.12 -5.61 17.41
C LEU A 115 -3.15 -6.74 17.39
N LYS A 116 -2.80 -7.85 16.73
CA LYS A 116 -3.59 -9.09 16.64
C LYS A 116 -2.86 -10.23 17.32
N CYS A 117 -3.60 -11.20 17.84
CA CYS A 117 -3.02 -12.43 18.37
C CYS A 117 -2.54 -13.31 17.19
N PRO A 118 -1.33 -13.90 17.23
CA PRO A 118 -0.82 -14.74 16.15
C PRO A 118 -1.61 -16.04 15.92
N GLN A 119 -2.40 -16.48 16.89
CA GLN A 119 -3.17 -17.73 16.87
C GLN A 119 -4.65 -17.54 16.53
N GLU A 120 -5.11 -16.30 16.34
CA GLU A 120 -6.50 -16.01 16.00
C GLU A 120 -6.61 -15.68 14.50
N GLU A 121 -7.24 -16.56 13.71
CA GLU A 121 -7.53 -16.28 12.30
C GLU A 121 -8.63 -15.23 12.12
N VAL A 122 -9.55 -15.17 13.08
CA VAL A 122 -10.62 -14.17 13.16
C VAL A 122 -10.27 -13.20 14.28
N PRO A 123 -10.27 -11.88 14.06
CA PRO A 123 -10.06 -10.91 15.13
C PRO A 123 -11.07 -11.18 16.25
N GLY A 124 -10.61 -11.68 17.40
CA GLY A 124 -11.44 -11.80 18.57
C GLY A 124 -11.91 -10.42 19.05
N PRO A 125 -12.93 -10.33 19.91
CA PRO A 125 -13.36 -9.06 20.50
C PRO A 125 -12.30 -8.40 21.39
N ARG A 126 -11.20 -9.12 21.68
CA ARG A 126 -10.13 -8.66 22.57
C ARG A 126 -8.95 -8.16 21.77
N ILE A 127 -8.71 -6.85 21.87
CA ILE A 127 -7.51 -6.21 21.34
C ILE A 127 -6.36 -6.47 22.32
N PRO A 128 -5.28 -7.19 21.95
CA PRO A 128 -4.17 -7.48 22.85
C PRO A 128 -3.39 -6.23 23.25
N ALA A 129 -3.17 -5.29 22.31
CA ALA A 129 -2.49 -4.03 22.56
C ALA A 129 -2.83 -2.98 21.51
N GLN A 130 -2.74 -1.72 21.90
CA GLN A 130 -2.81 -0.55 21.03
C GLN A 130 -1.48 0.19 21.11
N ILE A 131 -0.85 0.46 19.97
CA ILE A 131 0.39 1.23 19.88
C ILE A 131 0.16 2.50 19.05
N ARG A 132 0.91 3.55 19.36
CA ARG A 132 0.90 4.81 18.61
C ARG A 132 2.31 5.07 18.09
N VAL A 133 2.50 5.03 16.78
CA VAL A 133 3.82 5.01 16.15
C VAL A 133 3.89 5.94 14.93
N ARG A 134 5.08 6.46 14.63
CA ARG A 134 5.45 7.01 13.32
C ARG A 134 6.38 6.00 12.66
N LEU A 135 6.06 5.58 11.45
CA LEU A 135 6.85 4.59 10.72
C LEU A 135 7.45 5.21 9.48
N TRP A 136 8.66 4.75 9.15
CA TRP A 136 9.43 5.21 8.02
C TRP A 136 10.27 4.04 7.53
N LEU A 137 10.22 3.78 6.22
CA LEU A 137 11.01 2.76 5.55
C LEU A 137 11.77 3.43 4.41
N GLY A 138 13.09 3.52 4.50
CA GLY A 138 13.91 4.17 3.48
C GLY A 138 15.39 3.79 3.62
N LEU A 139 16.24 4.46 2.85
CA LEU A 139 17.68 4.20 2.83
C LEU A 139 18.35 4.81 4.07
N ALA A 140 19.34 4.15 4.67
CA ALA A 140 20.04 4.69 5.84
C ALA A 140 20.63 6.11 5.62
N VAL A 141 21.02 6.44 4.39
CA VAL A 141 21.50 7.79 4.02
C VAL A 141 20.44 8.90 4.18
N ASP A 142 19.17 8.52 4.31
CA ASP A 142 18.00 9.41 4.43
C ASP A 142 17.51 9.55 5.88
N GLU A 143 18.19 8.95 6.86
CA GLU A 143 17.78 8.94 8.27
C GLU A 143 17.50 10.34 8.84
N LYS A 144 18.26 11.34 8.39
CA LYS A 144 18.11 12.75 8.83
C LYS A 144 16.74 13.34 8.50
N GLU A 145 16.07 12.86 7.44
CA GLU A 145 14.74 13.31 7.06
C GLU A 145 13.68 12.82 8.05
N PHE A 146 13.85 11.61 8.59
CA PHE A 146 12.96 11.09 9.62
C PHE A 146 13.17 11.80 10.97
N ASN A 147 14.42 12.02 11.36
CA ASN A 147 14.77 12.59 12.66
C ASN A 147 14.22 14.00 12.88
N GLN A 148 14.03 14.79 11.82
CA GLN A 148 13.35 16.09 11.89
C GLN A 148 11.91 15.99 12.44
N THR A 149 11.28 14.83 12.23
CA THR A 149 9.90 14.56 12.63
C THR A 149 9.82 13.82 13.97
N ALA A 150 10.95 13.45 14.57
CA ALA A 150 10.99 12.69 15.82
C ALA A 150 11.25 13.63 17.02
N GLU A 151 10.17 14.11 17.65
CA GLU A 151 10.26 14.82 18.93
C GLU A 151 10.54 13.81 20.06
N GLY A 152 11.81 13.62 20.45
CA GLY A 152 12.17 12.76 21.60
C GLY A 152 13.60 12.23 21.61
N ARG A 153 13.99 11.59 22.71
CA ARG A 153 15.30 10.93 22.88
C ARG A 153 15.30 9.62 22.09
N LEU A 154 15.89 9.62 20.90
CA LEU A 154 15.98 8.47 20.01
C LEU A 154 16.80 7.34 20.66
N SER A 155 16.22 6.15 20.76
CA SER A 155 16.95 4.93 21.11
C SER A 155 16.98 4.06 19.85
N VAL A 156 18.14 3.98 19.20
CA VAL A 156 18.33 3.20 17.98
C VAL A 156 18.71 1.77 18.38
N PHE A 157 17.86 0.80 18.03
CA PHE A 157 18.20 -0.62 18.09
C PHE A 157 18.28 -1.11 16.65
N ALA A 158 19.49 -1.37 16.16
CA ALA A 158 19.71 -1.95 14.84
C ALA A 158 20.15 -3.40 15.02
N GLU A 159 19.35 -4.34 14.52
CA GLU A 159 19.76 -5.73 14.35
C GLU A 159 20.00 -5.98 12.86
N THR A 160 21.25 -6.23 12.49
CA THR A 160 21.60 -6.68 11.13
C THR A 160 21.19 -8.13 11.00
N VAL A 161 20.22 -8.44 10.14
CA VAL A 161 19.97 -9.82 9.73
C VAL A 161 21.08 -10.21 8.75
N SER A 162 22.16 -10.77 9.29
CA SER A 162 23.15 -11.50 8.49
C SER A 162 22.44 -12.72 7.90
N GLN A 163 22.41 -12.78 6.56
CA GLN A 163 21.92 -13.95 5.83
C GLN A 163 22.70 -15.19 6.30
N ILE A 164 21.95 -16.23 6.70
CA ILE A 164 22.46 -17.60 6.88
C ILE A 164 22.52 -18.26 5.51
#